data_AF-A0A2T4DNW9-F1
#
_entry.id   AF-A0A2T4DNW9-F1
#
_cell.length_a   1.000
_cell.length_b   1.000
_cell.length_c   1.000
_cell.angle_alpha   90.00
_cell.angle_beta   90.00
_cell.angle_gamma   90.00
#
_symmetry.space_group_name_H-M   'P 1'
#
loop_
_entity.id
_entity.type
_entity.pdbx_description
1 polymer ?
#
loop_
_entity_poly.entity_id
_entity_poly.type
_entity_poly.pdbx_seq_one_letter_code
_entity_poly.pdbx_strand_id
1 'polypeptide(L)'
;MALAARLERFLARKGISYRELPIDQVTSLDAAVMASGLSQNDFVQSTLLIDINGVVMAVHKFDSSLDPDAVHQLTGRRLQPLTARQIMRLFGDCDPGFAPPIGQAYELPVIVDEDVIQADQAVFSSGTDHSLIQMDGRSLRLALAGAREGHLVIRGPSNGNRESLTLEEVADKLQKLYRLPPMPALALRILRLTANTDATARELAELIEFDPSLTAQIMRYARSALFNYPGQINSVQEAVTRVLGFDRVAHIALGIASVRAFDVPRQGILGMDNFWRHSLHCAFLCQIIAPRCGAEKGLGYLCGLLHNFGLLLVGHLFPAEFDELNELRETNPEASMHSLEQQVFGQGNGQEILSVGHGAIGGILHRLWQLPDPVVKAAGVHQQPGYHGEHENYVLMVQLANALLKERGIGDEFNPDDVPALLEGLGLLPNVVEELNAELDRVAPDLDALASSLSS
;
A
#
# COMPACT_ATOMS: atom_id res chain seq x y z
N MET A 1 24.79 9.31 -17.21
CA MET A 1 25.99 9.74 -16.45
C MET A 1 25.96 8.94 -15.17
N ALA A 2 27.10 8.52 -14.63
CA ALA A 2 27.18 7.79 -13.37
C ALA A 2 26.61 8.56 -12.16
N LEU A 3 26.66 9.89 -12.23
CA LEU A 3 26.32 10.78 -11.13
C LEU A 3 25.64 12.05 -11.66
N ALA A 4 24.82 12.69 -10.82
CA ALA A 4 24.36 14.05 -11.09
C ALA A 4 25.52 15.04 -11.18
N ALA A 5 25.49 15.92 -12.18
CA ALA A 5 26.62 16.77 -12.54
C ALA A 5 27.00 17.78 -11.45
N ARG A 6 26.05 18.25 -10.63
CA ARG A 6 26.29 19.15 -9.49
C ARG A 6 26.97 18.41 -8.35
N LEU A 7 26.52 17.20 -8.05
CA LEU A 7 27.12 16.35 -7.03
C LEU A 7 28.57 16.03 -7.39
N GLU A 8 28.82 15.65 -8.64
CA GLU A 8 30.17 15.30 -9.13
C GLU A 8 31.13 16.48 -8.98
N ARG A 9 30.70 17.65 -9.45
CA ARG A 9 31.46 18.91 -9.32
C ARG A 9 31.70 19.32 -7.88
N PHE A 10 30.79 19.00 -6.96
CA PHE A 10 30.97 19.30 -5.54
C PHE A 10 32.02 18.38 -4.91
N LEU A 11 31.88 17.07 -5.10
CA LEU A 11 32.80 16.07 -4.53
C LEU A 11 34.22 16.24 -5.06
N ALA A 12 34.38 16.45 -6.37
CA ALA A 12 35.68 16.69 -6.99
C ALA A 12 36.36 17.96 -6.45
N ARG A 13 35.61 19.06 -6.33
CA ARG A 13 36.12 20.34 -5.81
C ARG A 13 36.56 20.26 -4.36
N LYS A 14 35.88 19.45 -3.56
CA LYS A 14 36.18 19.24 -2.14
C LYS A 14 37.22 18.13 -1.90
N GLY A 15 37.60 17.39 -2.94
CA GLY A 15 38.53 16.26 -2.82
C GLY A 15 37.97 15.11 -1.98
N ILE A 16 36.65 14.88 -2.04
CA ILE A 16 35.97 13.85 -1.24
C ILE A 16 35.96 12.54 -2.02
N SER A 17 36.50 11.49 -1.41
CA SER A 17 36.54 10.15 -2.01
C SER A 17 35.21 9.42 -1.85
N TYR A 18 34.79 8.72 -2.90
CA TYR A 18 33.59 7.89 -2.92
C TYR A 18 33.81 6.67 -3.82
N ARG A 19 32.97 5.65 -3.64
CA ARG A 19 32.87 4.50 -4.53
C ARG A 19 31.51 4.54 -5.21
N GLU A 20 31.52 4.35 -6.51
CA GLU A 20 30.29 4.16 -7.29
C GLU A 20 29.85 2.70 -7.20
N LEU A 21 28.54 2.49 -7.01
CA LEU A 21 27.89 1.20 -7.01
C LEU A 21 26.87 1.17 -8.15
N PRO A 22 27.20 0.57 -9.31
CA PRO A 22 26.25 0.47 -10.40
C PRO A 22 25.09 -0.46 -9.99
N ILE A 23 23.87 -0.08 -10.36
CA ILE A 23 22.66 -0.88 -10.19
C ILE A 23 21.89 -0.92 -11.51
N ASP A 24 21.01 -1.91 -11.67
CA ASP A 24 20.06 -1.89 -12.77
C ASP A 24 19.13 -0.68 -12.63
N GLN A 25 18.58 -0.22 -13.76
CA GLN A 25 17.72 0.96 -13.78
C GLN A 25 16.47 0.71 -12.92
N VAL A 26 16.25 1.59 -11.93
CA VAL A 26 15.17 1.48 -10.93
C VAL A 26 14.35 2.76 -10.86
N THR A 27 13.10 2.67 -10.42
CA THR A 27 12.19 3.84 -10.40
C THR A 27 12.23 4.64 -9.10
N SER A 28 12.83 4.11 -8.03
CA SER A 28 12.90 4.77 -6.72
C SER A 28 14.15 4.36 -5.92
N LEU A 29 14.42 5.11 -4.85
CA LEU A 29 15.48 4.76 -3.90
C LEU A 29 15.16 3.45 -3.17
N ASP A 30 13.90 3.17 -2.84
CA ASP A 30 13.48 1.90 -2.24
C ASP A 30 13.83 0.71 -3.15
N ALA A 31 13.53 0.83 -4.45
CA ALA A 31 13.90 -0.19 -5.43
C ALA A 31 15.43 -0.33 -5.55
N ALA A 32 16.18 0.78 -5.50
CA ALA A 32 17.63 0.76 -5.47
C ALA A 32 18.20 0.02 -4.25
N VAL A 33 17.62 0.26 -3.06
CA VAL A 33 18.02 -0.38 -1.81
C VAL A 33 17.81 -1.89 -1.92
N MET A 34 16.63 -2.31 -2.38
CA MET A 34 16.31 -3.73 -2.57
C MET A 34 17.22 -4.39 -3.61
N ALA A 35 17.43 -3.74 -4.76
CA ALA A 35 18.28 -4.26 -5.84
C ALA A 35 19.77 -4.34 -5.46
N SER A 36 20.23 -3.50 -4.52
CA SER A 36 21.65 -3.46 -4.12
C SER A 36 22.12 -4.69 -3.35
N GLY A 37 21.20 -5.42 -2.68
CA GLY A 37 21.54 -6.50 -1.76
C GLY A 37 22.33 -6.06 -0.51
N LEU A 38 22.45 -4.75 -0.25
CA LEU A 38 23.13 -4.19 0.92
C LEU A 38 22.17 -4.02 2.10
N SER A 39 22.73 -3.87 3.30
CA SER A 39 21.95 -3.63 4.52
C SER A 39 21.25 -2.27 4.44
N GLN A 40 19.94 -2.23 4.73
CA GLN A 40 19.16 -0.98 4.77
C GLN A 40 19.74 0.03 5.76
N ASN A 41 20.40 -0.43 6.84
CA ASN A 41 21.03 0.41 7.86
C ASN A 41 22.20 1.25 7.32
N ASP A 42 22.81 0.82 6.21
CA ASP A 42 23.88 1.57 5.57
C ASP A 42 23.33 2.72 4.70
N PHE A 43 22.03 2.72 4.39
CA PHE A 43 21.44 3.72 3.51
C PHE A 43 21.08 5.02 4.22
N VAL A 44 21.31 6.12 3.51
CA VAL A 44 21.00 7.48 3.92
C VAL A 44 20.14 8.11 2.83
N GLN A 45 19.11 8.84 3.24
CA GLN A 45 18.20 9.52 2.34
C GLN A 45 18.07 11.01 2.68
N SER A 46 17.40 11.73 1.79
CA SER A 46 17.09 13.15 2.00
C SER A 46 15.60 13.40 1.90
N THR A 47 15.08 14.12 2.90
CA THR A 47 13.71 14.65 2.88
C THR A 47 13.79 16.16 2.75
N LEU A 48 13.13 16.70 1.72
CA LEU A 48 13.15 18.11 1.39
C LEU A 48 11.94 18.77 2.03
N LEU A 49 12.18 19.77 2.88
CA LEU A 49 11.15 20.47 3.64
C LEU A 49 11.12 21.96 3.28
N ILE A 50 9.97 22.62 3.37
CA ILE A 50 9.77 24.04 3.03
C ILE A 50 8.86 24.75 4.02
N ASP A 51 9.07 26.05 4.19
CA ASP A 51 8.08 27.01 4.70
C ASP A 51 8.21 28.33 3.92
N ILE A 52 7.60 29.40 4.42
CA ILE A 52 7.71 30.76 3.86
C ILE A 52 9.15 31.32 3.80
N ASN A 53 10.07 30.80 4.60
CA ASN A 53 11.48 31.21 4.68
C ASN A 53 12.39 30.38 3.77
N GLY A 54 11.85 29.41 3.04
CA GLY A 54 12.57 28.65 2.01
C GLY A 54 12.75 27.17 2.33
N VAL A 55 13.67 26.51 1.60
CA VAL A 55 13.86 25.06 1.65
C VAL A 55 14.93 24.66 2.66
N VAL A 56 14.76 23.51 3.30
CA VAL A 56 15.74 22.83 4.13
C VAL A 56 15.80 21.36 3.69
N MET A 57 17.01 20.82 3.58
CA MET A 57 17.21 19.38 3.41
C MET A 57 17.44 18.75 4.78
N ALA A 58 16.62 17.76 5.12
CA ALA A 58 16.85 16.89 6.25
C ALA A 58 17.50 15.58 5.76
N VAL A 59 18.65 15.24 6.35
CA VAL A 59 19.41 14.03 6.01
C VAL A 59 19.29 13.04 7.17
N HIS A 60 18.82 11.84 6.89
CA HIS A 60 18.54 10.80 7.88
C HIS A 60 18.71 9.39 7.29
N LYS A 61 18.67 8.35 8.13
CA LYS A 61 18.76 6.96 7.69
C LYS A 61 17.54 6.55 6.87
N PHE A 62 17.72 5.60 5.96
CA PHE A 62 16.65 5.16 5.05
C PHE A 62 15.42 4.57 5.79
N ASP A 63 15.66 3.83 6.86
CA ASP A 63 14.63 3.20 7.71
C ASP A 63 14.06 4.13 8.80
N SER A 64 14.40 5.43 8.76
CA SER A 64 14.03 6.38 9.80
C SER A 64 12.99 7.41 9.32
N SER A 65 12.08 7.79 10.22
CA SER A 65 11.09 8.84 10.00
C SER A 65 11.48 10.11 10.76
N LEU A 66 11.30 11.27 10.13
CA LEU A 66 11.56 12.56 10.78
C LEU A 66 10.53 12.84 11.87
N ASP A 67 11.00 13.37 12.99
CA ASP A 67 10.18 13.93 14.05
C ASP A 67 9.93 15.43 13.76
N PRO A 68 8.70 15.83 13.40
CA PRO A 68 8.39 17.22 13.08
C PRO A 68 8.67 18.18 14.25
N ASP A 69 8.49 17.73 15.49
CA ASP A 69 8.76 18.54 16.68
C ASP A 69 10.26 18.71 16.90
N ALA A 70 11.05 17.66 16.68
CA ALA A 70 12.51 17.75 16.76
C ALA A 70 13.08 18.66 15.65
N VAL A 71 12.56 18.53 14.43
CA VAL A 71 12.88 19.45 13.32
C VAL A 71 12.48 20.88 13.68
N HIS A 72 11.31 21.08 14.29
CA HIS A 72 10.86 22.41 14.74
C HIS A 72 11.76 22.99 15.83
N GLN A 73 12.14 22.19 16.83
CA GLN A 73 13.03 22.61 17.91
C GLN A 73 14.42 22.99 17.38
N LEU A 74 14.95 22.21 16.44
CA LEU A 74 16.25 22.50 15.84
C LEU A 74 16.18 23.74 14.93
N THR A 75 15.17 23.84 14.07
CA THR A 75 15.12 24.88 13.03
C THR A 75 14.44 26.17 13.46
N GLY A 76 13.60 26.12 14.51
CA GLY A 76 12.66 27.19 14.87
C GLY A 76 11.53 27.39 13.86
N ARG A 77 11.36 26.46 12.91
CA ARG A 77 10.47 26.60 11.74
C ARG A 77 9.47 25.46 11.70
N ARG A 78 8.26 25.72 11.21
CA ARG A 78 7.26 24.68 10.93
C ARG A 78 7.35 24.36 9.45
N LEU A 79 8.08 23.31 9.14
CA LEU A 79 8.42 22.92 7.78
C LEU A 79 7.50 21.78 7.33
N GLN A 80 7.08 21.80 6.08
CA GLN A 80 6.30 20.74 5.44
C GLN A 80 7.09 20.10 4.29
N PRO A 81 6.88 18.82 3.95
CA PRO A 81 7.55 18.19 2.82
C PRO A 81 7.30 18.91 1.48
N LEU A 82 8.31 18.91 0.62
CA LEU A 82 8.18 19.36 -0.76
C LEU A 82 7.55 18.28 -1.63
N THR A 83 6.67 18.70 -2.54
CA THR A 83 6.12 17.82 -3.59
C THR A 83 7.21 17.35 -4.56
N ALA A 84 7.02 16.20 -5.18
CA ALA A 84 7.95 15.67 -6.18
C ALA A 84 8.26 16.68 -7.30
N ARG A 85 7.26 17.44 -7.76
CA ARG A 85 7.42 18.50 -8.77
C ARG A 85 8.34 19.63 -8.31
N GLN A 86 8.27 20.01 -7.04
CA GLN A 86 9.17 21.03 -6.49
C GLN A 86 10.59 20.48 -6.30
N ILE A 87 10.73 19.22 -5.89
CA ILE A 87 12.03 18.54 -5.78
C ILE A 87 12.70 18.48 -7.16
N MET A 88 12.00 18.02 -8.20
CA MET A 88 12.55 17.98 -9.57
C MET A 88 13.04 19.35 -10.08
N ARG A 89 12.43 20.46 -9.63
CA ARG A 89 12.90 21.81 -9.99
C ARG A 89 14.20 22.19 -9.28
N LEU A 90 14.41 21.70 -8.05
CA LEU A 90 15.63 21.95 -7.28
C LEU A 90 16.79 21.04 -7.75
N PHE A 91 16.46 19.81 -8.15
CA PHE A 91 17.38 18.76 -8.59
C PHE A 91 17.26 18.53 -10.10
N GLY A 92 17.34 19.60 -10.89
CA GLY A 92 17.14 19.53 -12.35
C GLY A 92 18.21 18.75 -13.14
N ASP A 93 19.27 18.28 -12.48
CA ASP A 93 20.30 17.40 -13.03
C ASP A 93 20.25 15.97 -12.44
N CYS A 94 19.17 15.64 -11.73
CA CYS A 94 18.91 14.32 -11.18
C CYS A 94 17.70 13.65 -11.85
N ASP A 95 17.68 12.32 -11.83
CA ASP A 95 16.50 11.55 -12.21
C ASP A 95 15.40 11.68 -11.12
N PRO A 96 14.10 11.64 -11.48
CA PRO A 96 13.00 11.78 -10.52
C PRO A 96 13.09 10.75 -9.38
N GLY A 97 12.99 11.20 -8.13
CA GLY A 97 13.08 10.34 -6.95
C GLY A 97 14.51 10.08 -6.44
N PHE A 98 15.53 10.48 -7.19
CA PHE A 98 16.94 10.24 -6.86
C PHE A 98 17.62 11.52 -6.35
N ALA A 99 17.12 12.10 -5.25
CA ALA A 99 17.73 13.28 -4.63
C ALA A 99 18.90 12.88 -3.69
N PRO A 100 20.16 13.23 -4.01
CA PRO A 100 21.29 12.88 -3.16
C PRO A 100 21.28 13.68 -1.83
N PRO A 101 21.61 13.06 -0.69
CA PRO A 101 21.65 13.70 0.64
C PRO A 101 22.83 14.66 0.87
N ILE A 102 23.30 15.33 -0.18
CA ILE A 102 24.42 16.27 -0.13
C ILE A 102 23.93 17.67 -0.53
N GLY A 103 23.15 18.31 0.37
CA GLY A 103 22.50 19.59 0.08
C GLY A 103 23.44 20.73 -0.30
N GLN A 104 24.72 20.67 0.10
CA GLN A 104 25.72 21.67 -0.30
C GLN A 104 26.04 21.66 -1.80
N ALA A 105 25.91 20.51 -2.48
CA ALA A 105 26.01 20.48 -3.95
C ALA A 105 24.87 21.28 -4.61
N TYR A 106 23.78 21.49 -3.86
CA TYR A 106 22.56 22.15 -4.30
C TYR A 106 22.32 23.53 -3.66
N GLU A 107 23.26 24.02 -2.84
CA GLU A 107 23.16 25.28 -2.09
C GLU A 107 21.97 25.31 -1.11
N LEU A 108 21.58 24.13 -0.59
CA LEU A 108 20.50 23.98 0.37
C LEU A 108 21.04 24.00 1.82
N PRO A 109 20.35 24.68 2.75
CA PRO A 109 20.57 24.48 4.18
C PRO A 109 20.31 23.01 4.54
N VAL A 110 21.26 22.39 5.24
CA VAL A 110 21.17 20.99 5.65
C VAL A 110 21.02 20.91 7.16
N ILE A 111 20.02 20.14 7.59
CA ILE A 111 19.96 19.56 8.93
C ILE A 111 20.25 18.06 8.79
N VAL A 112 21.01 17.48 9.70
CA VAL A 112 21.39 16.07 9.62
C VAL A 112 21.22 15.36 10.96
N ASP A 113 20.67 14.15 10.90
CA ASP A 113 20.54 13.30 12.08
C ASP A 113 21.91 12.82 12.56
N GLU A 114 22.08 12.78 13.88
CA GLU A 114 23.28 12.28 14.53
C GLU A 114 23.69 10.88 14.04
N ASP A 115 22.76 9.97 13.77
CA ASP A 115 23.07 8.57 13.39
C ASP A 115 23.71 8.51 12.00
N VAL A 116 23.48 9.51 11.16
CA VAL A 116 24.15 9.66 9.87
C VAL A 116 25.59 10.14 10.07
N ILE A 117 25.82 11.10 10.98
CA ILE A 117 27.16 11.64 11.27
C ILE A 117 28.06 10.59 11.93
N GLN A 118 27.47 9.76 12.79
CA GLN A 118 28.17 8.69 13.51
C GLN A 118 28.40 7.44 12.65
N ALA A 119 27.77 7.31 11.48
CA ALA A 119 27.91 6.14 10.64
C ALA A 119 29.36 5.93 10.15
N ASP A 120 29.82 4.67 10.17
CA ASP A 120 31.13 4.28 9.63
C ASP A 120 31.15 4.30 8.09
N GLN A 121 29.99 4.14 7.47
CA GLN A 121 29.76 4.22 6.04
C GLN A 121 28.34 4.69 5.73
N ALA A 122 28.12 5.17 4.52
CA ALA A 122 26.79 5.47 4.00
C ALA A 122 26.69 5.11 2.52
N VAL A 123 25.53 4.58 2.14
CA VAL A 123 25.11 4.39 0.76
C VAL A 123 23.92 5.31 0.46
N PHE A 124 23.93 5.99 -0.68
CA PHE A 124 22.85 6.91 -1.03
C PHE A 124 22.75 7.13 -2.54
N SER A 125 21.64 7.73 -2.98
CA SER A 125 21.40 8.05 -4.39
C SER A 125 22.53 8.87 -5.01
N SER A 126 22.98 8.48 -6.21
CA SER A 126 23.96 9.23 -7.00
C SER A 126 23.39 10.49 -7.67
N GLY A 127 22.08 10.70 -7.58
CA GLY A 127 21.37 11.59 -8.49
C GLY A 127 20.81 10.89 -9.72
N THR A 128 21.08 9.60 -9.94
CA THR A 128 20.63 8.85 -11.12
C THR A 128 19.95 7.54 -10.75
N ASP A 129 19.13 7.04 -11.66
CA ASP A 129 18.31 5.84 -11.50
C ASP A 129 19.06 4.51 -11.71
N HIS A 130 20.35 4.55 -12.01
CA HIS A 130 21.18 3.39 -12.37
C HIS A 130 22.53 3.37 -11.63
N SER A 131 22.68 4.16 -10.56
CA SER A 131 23.91 4.19 -9.76
C SER A 131 23.64 4.66 -8.33
N LEU A 132 24.45 4.17 -7.40
CA LEU A 132 24.50 4.61 -6.01
C LEU A 132 25.91 5.08 -5.66
N ILE A 133 26.03 5.91 -4.64
CA ILE A 133 27.30 6.26 -4.02
C ILE A 133 27.44 5.51 -2.71
N GLN A 134 28.60 4.90 -2.48
CA GLN A 134 29.09 4.50 -1.17
C GLN A 134 30.22 5.43 -0.72
N MET A 135 30.15 5.91 0.52
CA MET A 135 31.18 6.71 1.18
C MET A 135 31.53 6.13 2.54
N ASP A 136 32.80 6.26 2.93
CA ASP A 136 33.17 6.08 4.34
C ASP A 136 32.65 7.26 5.18
N GLY A 137 32.56 7.06 6.49
CA GLY A 137 32.04 8.07 7.41
C GLY A 137 32.86 9.36 7.43
N ARG A 138 34.16 9.30 7.10
CA ARG A 138 35.01 10.49 7.05
C ARG A 138 34.67 11.37 5.85
N SER A 139 34.55 10.75 4.68
CA SER A 139 34.10 11.40 3.44
C SER A 139 32.68 11.95 3.59
N LEU A 140 31.79 11.19 4.21
CA LEU A 140 30.42 11.63 4.49
C LEU A 140 30.39 12.89 5.36
N ARG A 141 31.14 12.91 6.48
CA ARG A 141 31.25 14.09 7.35
C ARG A 141 31.85 15.30 6.62
N LEU A 142 32.80 15.09 5.71
CA LEU A 142 33.33 16.17 4.86
C LEU A 142 32.29 16.69 3.86
N ALA A 143 31.46 15.81 3.29
CA ALA A 143 30.40 16.18 2.36
C ALA A 143 29.27 16.95 3.04
N LEU A 144 29.00 16.65 4.32
CA LEU A 144 28.01 17.31 5.17
C LEU A 144 28.59 18.47 5.99
N ALA A 145 29.83 18.89 5.75
CA ALA A 145 30.55 19.86 6.59
C ALA A 145 29.90 21.26 6.60
N GLY A 146 29.14 21.60 7.63
CA GLY A 146 28.34 22.83 7.71
C GLY A 146 26.84 22.59 7.82
N ALA A 147 26.40 21.33 7.76
CA ALA A 147 25.08 20.92 8.19
C ALA A 147 24.90 21.20 9.70
N ARG A 148 23.67 21.51 10.09
CA ARG A 148 23.29 21.59 11.50
C ARG A 148 22.93 20.20 11.98
N GLU A 149 23.75 19.65 12.86
CA GLU A 149 23.52 18.37 13.49
C GLU A 149 22.45 18.48 14.58
N GLY A 150 21.62 17.45 14.68
CA GLY A 150 20.67 17.30 15.78
C GLY A 150 19.98 15.94 15.74
N HIS A 151 19.15 15.67 16.73
CA HIS A 151 18.21 14.56 16.66
C HIS A 151 17.04 15.00 15.79
N LEU A 152 16.91 14.41 14.61
CA LEU A 152 15.89 14.76 13.63
C LEU A 152 14.85 13.68 13.47
N VAL A 153 15.24 12.44 13.74
CA VAL A 153 14.40 11.28 13.53
C VAL A 153 13.70 10.90 14.83
N ILE A 154 12.59 10.19 14.69
CA ILE A 154 11.89 9.57 15.81
C ILE A 154 12.81 8.48 16.37
N ARG A 155 13.66 8.85 17.33
CA ARG A 155 14.48 7.90 18.06
C ARG A 155 13.62 7.22 19.09
N GLY A 156 13.36 5.93 18.86
CA GLY A 156 12.97 5.06 19.95
C GLY A 156 13.99 5.18 21.10
N PRO A 157 13.56 5.20 22.37
CA PRO A 157 14.48 5.14 23.48
C PRO A 157 15.40 3.94 23.32
N SER A 158 16.70 4.13 23.57
CA SER A 158 17.72 3.09 23.59
C SER A 158 17.17 1.78 24.18
N ASN A 159 16.93 0.78 23.32
CA ASN A 159 16.64 -0.62 23.63
C ASN A 159 16.14 -0.89 25.06
N GLY A 160 14.99 -0.30 25.36
CA GLY A 160 14.31 -0.38 26.64
C GLY A 160 12.89 0.11 26.48
N ASN A 161 12.02 -0.73 25.90
CA ASN A 161 10.57 -0.63 25.92
C ASN A 161 9.94 0.73 25.53
N ARG A 162 10.09 1.14 24.27
CA ARG A 162 8.87 1.51 23.52
C ARG A 162 8.69 0.44 22.48
N GLU A 163 7.89 -0.56 22.82
CA GLU A 163 7.38 -1.52 21.86
C GLU A 163 6.82 -0.71 20.68
N SER A 164 7.33 -0.94 19.46
CA SER A 164 6.50 -0.78 18.28
C SER A 164 5.16 -1.39 18.65
N LEU A 165 4.07 -0.62 18.64
CA LEU A 165 2.79 -1.16 19.06
C LEU A 165 2.58 -2.45 18.30
N THR A 166 2.56 -3.55 19.04
CA THR A 166 2.25 -4.84 18.49
C THR A 166 0.89 -4.73 17.83
N LEU A 167 0.62 -5.55 16.81
CA LEU A 167 -0.72 -5.59 16.21
C LEU A 167 -1.80 -5.85 17.28
N GLU A 168 -1.45 -6.57 18.36
CA GLU A 168 -2.31 -6.71 19.54
C GLU A 168 -2.56 -5.39 20.27
N GLU A 169 -1.54 -4.58 20.54
CA GLU A 169 -1.71 -3.29 21.20
C GLU A 169 -2.47 -2.28 20.34
N VAL A 170 -2.24 -2.26 19.03
CA VAL A 170 -3.03 -1.45 18.09
C VAL A 170 -4.49 -1.90 18.09
N ALA A 171 -4.75 -3.21 18.07
CA ALA A 171 -6.10 -3.76 18.15
C ALA A 171 -6.79 -3.39 19.47
N ASP A 172 -6.07 -3.45 20.59
CA ASP A 172 -6.55 -3.07 21.91
C ASP A 172 -6.89 -1.58 21.97
N LYS A 173 -6.03 -0.71 21.41
CA LYS A 173 -6.28 0.72 21.32
C LYS A 173 -7.46 1.05 20.42
N LEU A 174 -7.54 0.43 19.23
CA LEU A 174 -8.68 0.58 18.32
C LEU A 174 -10.00 0.25 19.03
N GLN A 175 -10.06 -0.84 19.78
CA GLN A 175 -11.26 -1.23 20.53
C GLN A 175 -11.58 -0.31 21.72
N LYS A 176 -10.55 0.20 22.42
CA LYS A 176 -10.73 1.04 23.63
C LYS A 176 -11.05 2.50 23.29
N LEU A 177 -10.42 3.03 22.26
CA LEU A 177 -10.46 4.46 21.90
C LEU A 177 -11.53 4.76 20.85
N TYR A 178 -11.84 3.81 19.98
CA TYR A 178 -12.76 4.00 18.86
C TYR A 178 -13.94 3.05 18.92
N ARG A 179 -15.08 3.53 18.42
CA ARG A 179 -16.26 2.69 18.25
C ARG A 179 -16.16 1.98 16.90
N LEU A 180 -15.46 0.84 16.89
CA LEU A 180 -15.31 0.05 15.68
C LEU A 180 -16.68 -0.37 15.12
N PRO A 181 -16.85 -0.31 13.79
CA PRO A 181 -18.10 -0.73 13.17
C PRO A 181 -18.27 -2.26 13.37
N PRO A 182 -19.37 -2.71 13.99
CA PRO A 182 -19.63 -4.13 14.15
C PRO A 182 -19.92 -4.74 12.78
N MET A 183 -19.60 -6.03 12.62
CA MET A 183 -19.97 -6.75 11.40
C MET A 183 -21.50 -6.71 11.22
N PRO A 184 -22.02 -6.24 10.07
CA PRO A 184 -23.45 -6.18 9.82
C PRO A 184 -24.12 -7.55 9.95
N ALA A 185 -25.32 -7.60 10.53
CA ALA A 185 -25.99 -8.86 10.86
C ALA A 185 -26.21 -9.77 9.64
N LEU A 186 -26.47 -9.19 8.46
CA LEU A 186 -26.59 -9.93 7.20
C LEU A 186 -25.25 -10.55 6.80
N ALA A 187 -24.16 -9.77 6.85
CA ALA A 187 -22.80 -10.23 6.55
C ALA A 187 -22.41 -11.39 7.48
N LEU A 188 -22.63 -11.27 8.79
CA LEU A 188 -22.34 -12.32 9.76
C LEU A 188 -23.12 -13.62 9.48
N ARG A 189 -24.40 -13.51 9.07
CA ARG A 189 -25.20 -14.69 8.71
C ARG A 189 -24.67 -15.36 7.45
N ILE A 190 -24.26 -14.59 6.43
CA ILE A 190 -23.66 -15.12 5.22
C ILE A 190 -22.33 -15.82 5.54
N LEU A 191 -21.48 -15.20 6.37
CA LEU A 191 -20.21 -15.80 6.81
C LEU A 191 -20.41 -17.15 7.51
N ARG A 192 -21.42 -17.26 8.38
CA ARG A 192 -21.77 -18.53 9.03
C ARG A 192 -22.24 -19.57 8.02
N LEU A 193 -22.94 -19.13 6.97
CA LEU A 193 -23.41 -20.00 5.91
C LEU A 193 -22.22 -20.55 5.08
N THR A 194 -21.21 -19.72 4.79
CA THR A 194 -20.01 -20.16 4.05
C THR A 194 -19.15 -21.15 4.83
N ALA A 195 -19.22 -21.13 6.16
CA ALA A 195 -18.51 -22.10 7.01
C ALA A 195 -19.26 -23.43 7.17
N ASN A 196 -20.52 -23.53 6.71
CA ASN A 196 -21.34 -24.72 6.83
C ASN A 196 -21.31 -25.53 5.52
N THR A 197 -20.68 -26.71 5.54
CA THR A 197 -20.57 -27.60 4.37
C THR A 197 -21.91 -28.15 3.88
N ASP A 198 -22.94 -28.14 4.73
CA ASP A 198 -24.28 -28.62 4.39
C ASP A 198 -25.21 -27.48 3.92
N ALA A 199 -24.70 -26.25 3.82
CA ALA A 199 -25.51 -25.11 3.40
C ALA A 199 -26.01 -25.26 1.96
N THR A 200 -27.26 -24.86 1.75
CA THR A 200 -27.94 -24.99 0.46
C THR A 200 -28.04 -23.65 -0.26
N ALA A 201 -28.08 -23.72 -1.59
CA ALA A 201 -28.38 -22.55 -2.43
C ALA A 201 -29.69 -21.84 -2.06
N ARG A 202 -30.67 -22.59 -1.53
CA ARG A 202 -31.94 -22.03 -1.08
C ARG A 202 -31.75 -21.17 0.17
N GLU A 203 -31.02 -21.65 1.18
CA GLU A 203 -30.77 -20.89 2.41
C GLU A 203 -30.01 -19.58 2.12
N LEU A 204 -29.04 -19.62 1.19
CA LEU A 204 -28.34 -18.41 0.75
C LEU A 204 -29.30 -17.44 0.03
N ALA A 205 -30.14 -17.95 -0.88
CA ALA A 205 -31.10 -17.14 -1.60
C ALA A 205 -32.10 -16.48 -0.65
N GLU A 206 -32.69 -17.24 0.29
CA GLU A 206 -33.61 -16.72 1.31
C GLU A 206 -32.96 -15.58 2.11
N LEU A 207 -31.69 -15.74 2.50
CA LEU A 207 -30.96 -14.73 3.25
C LEU A 207 -30.74 -13.43 2.45
N ILE A 208 -30.41 -13.56 1.16
CA ILE A 208 -30.21 -12.42 0.25
C ILE A 208 -31.53 -11.73 -0.08
N GLU A 209 -32.60 -12.50 -0.28
CA GLU A 209 -33.93 -12.01 -0.68
C GLU A 209 -34.61 -11.14 0.40
N PHE A 210 -34.16 -11.22 1.66
CA PHE A 210 -34.54 -10.25 2.71
C PHE A 210 -34.08 -8.82 2.41
N ASP A 211 -33.07 -8.65 1.55
CA ASP A 211 -32.53 -7.36 1.17
C ASP A 211 -32.77 -7.08 -0.32
N PRO A 212 -33.76 -6.22 -0.67
CA PRO A 212 -34.09 -5.94 -2.06
C PRO A 212 -32.93 -5.33 -2.86
N SER A 213 -32.07 -4.52 -2.21
CA SER A 213 -30.94 -3.88 -2.88
C SER A 213 -29.85 -4.91 -3.22
N LEU A 214 -29.49 -5.74 -2.25
CA LEU A 214 -28.53 -6.83 -2.47
C LEU A 214 -29.07 -7.85 -3.49
N THR A 215 -30.36 -8.19 -3.41
CA THR A 215 -31.03 -9.05 -4.39
C THR A 215 -30.90 -8.48 -5.80
N ALA A 216 -31.19 -7.19 -5.98
CA ALA A 216 -31.06 -6.53 -7.27
C ALA A 216 -29.61 -6.54 -7.77
N GLN A 217 -28.64 -6.31 -6.89
CA GLN A 217 -27.21 -6.34 -7.22
C GLN A 217 -26.75 -7.73 -7.68
N ILE A 218 -27.09 -8.79 -6.93
CA ILE A 218 -26.78 -10.19 -7.30
C ILE A 218 -27.45 -10.57 -8.62
N MET A 219 -28.72 -10.19 -8.82
CA MET A 219 -29.44 -10.50 -10.06
C MET A 219 -28.88 -9.74 -11.27
N ARG A 220 -28.46 -8.49 -11.11
CA ARG A 220 -27.74 -7.76 -12.17
C ARG A 220 -26.44 -8.46 -12.53
N TYR A 221 -25.69 -8.89 -11.52
CA TYR A 221 -24.44 -9.61 -11.75
C TYR A 221 -24.65 -10.95 -12.45
N ALA A 222 -25.63 -11.75 -12.00
CA ALA A 222 -25.93 -13.03 -12.61
C ALA A 222 -26.33 -12.91 -14.10
N ARG A 223 -26.94 -11.79 -14.48
CA ARG A 223 -27.40 -11.50 -15.84
C ARG A 223 -26.35 -10.78 -16.70
N SER A 224 -25.16 -10.50 -16.18
CA SER A 224 -24.13 -9.80 -16.95
C SER A 224 -23.59 -10.69 -18.08
N ALA A 225 -23.01 -10.06 -19.10
CA ALA A 225 -22.48 -10.76 -20.28
C ALA A 225 -21.34 -11.72 -19.90
N LEU A 226 -20.66 -11.43 -18.79
CA LEU A 226 -19.60 -12.21 -18.16
C LEU A 226 -19.81 -13.72 -18.16
N PHE A 227 -21.04 -14.15 -17.86
CA PHE A 227 -21.37 -15.56 -17.68
C PHE A 227 -21.92 -16.24 -18.93
N ASN A 228 -22.16 -15.47 -20.00
CA ASN A 228 -22.67 -15.92 -21.30
C ASN A 228 -23.84 -16.94 -21.18
N TYR A 229 -24.71 -16.73 -20.19
CA TYR A 229 -25.77 -17.67 -19.87
C TYR A 229 -26.98 -17.41 -20.80
N PRO A 230 -27.40 -18.39 -21.62
CA PRO A 230 -28.41 -18.18 -22.66
C PRO A 230 -29.85 -18.10 -22.14
N GLY A 231 -30.10 -18.46 -20.88
CA GLY A 231 -31.43 -18.49 -20.28
C GLY A 231 -31.79 -17.21 -19.52
N GLN A 232 -33.06 -17.05 -19.19
CA GLN A 232 -33.49 -16.01 -18.23
C GLN A 232 -33.23 -16.50 -16.80
N ILE A 233 -32.78 -15.59 -15.94
CA ILE A 233 -32.57 -15.83 -14.51
C ILE A 233 -33.61 -15.01 -13.74
N ASN A 234 -34.50 -15.68 -13.03
CA ASN A 234 -35.68 -15.07 -12.42
C ASN A 234 -35.63 -15.01 -10.89
N SER A 235 -34.73 -15.74 -10.25
CA SER A 235 -34.54 -15.70 -8.78
C SER A 235 -33.08 -15.77 -8.38
N VAL A 236 -32.79 -15.41 -7.12
CA VAL A 236 -31.43 -15.54 -6.55
C VAL A 236 -31.02 -17.00 -6.49
N GLN A 237 -31.95 -17.91 -6.16
CA GLN A 237 -31.68 -19.34 -6.15
C GLN A 237 -31.26 -19.86 -7.54
N GLU A 238 -31.87 -19.38 -8.63
CA GLU A 238 -31.43 -19.71 -9.98
C GLU A 238 -30.05 -19.12 -10.29
N ALA A 239 -29.79 -17.88 -9.88
CA ALA A 239 -28.47 -17.28 -10.03
C ALA A 239 -27.38 -18.12 -9.33
N VAL A 240 -27.64 -18.59 -8.12
CA VAL A 240 -26.73 -19.45 -7.35
C VAL A 240 -26.52 -20.80 -8.06
N THR A 241 -27.58 -21.50 -8.43
CA THR A 241 -27.50 -22.89 -8.89
C THR A 241 -27.11 -23.04 -10.36
N ARG A 242 -27.45 -22.07 -11.21
CA ARG A 242 -27.33 -22.21 -12.67
C ARG A 242 -26.19 -21.41 -13.28
N VAL A 243 -25.69 -20.38 -12.60
CA VAL A 243 -24.78 -19.39 -13.21
C VAL A 243 -23.56 -19.08 -12.34
N LEU A 244 -23.77 -18.54 -11.14
CA LEU A 244 -22.70 -17.96 -10.33
C LEU A 244 -21.99 -18.97 -9.42
N GLY A 245 -22.75 -19.94 -8.90
CA GLY A 245 -22.30 -20.85 -7.84
C GLY A 245 -22.50 -20.27 -6.43
N PHE A 246 -22.56 -21.16 -5.44
CA PHE A 246 -22.78 -20.81 -4.02
C PHE A 246 -21.70 -19.86 -3.47
N ASP A 247 -20.44 -20.27 -3.52
CA ASP A 247 -19.33 -19.51 -2.91
C ASP A 247 -19.22 -18.09 -3.46
N ARG A 248 -19.37 -17.93 -4.77
CA ARG A 248 -19.27 -16.61 -5.41
C ARG A 248 -20.40 -15.69 -4.94
N VAL A 249 -21.64 -16.17 -4.96
CA VAL A 249 -22.79 -15.38 -4.50
C VAL A 249 -22.64 -15.03 -3.02
N ALA A 250 -22.21 -15.99 -2.20
CA ALA A 250 -22.00 -15.77 -0.78
C ALA A 250 -20.91 -14.73 -0.52
N HIS A 251 -19.75 -14.81 -1.20
CA HIS A 251 -18.67 -13.85 -0.99
C HIS A 251 -19.01 -12.44 -1.50
N ILE A 252 -19.68 -12.31 -2.65
CA ILE A 252 -20.15 -11.00 -3.13
C ILE A 252 -21.16 -10.41 -2.14
N ALA A 253 -22.13 -11.21 -1.72
CA ALA A 253 -23.14 -10.79 -0.75
C ALA A 253 -22.50 -10.40 0.59
N LEU A 254 -21.51 -11.15 1.04
CA LEU A 254 -20.72 -10.86 2.23
C LEU A 254 -19.98 -9.53 2.11
N GLY A 255 -19.26 -9.28 1.01
CA GLY A 255 -18.55 -8.03 0.77
C GLY A 255 -19.50 -6.83 0.75
N ILE A 256 -20.58 -6.90 -0.04
CA ILE A 256 -21.58 -5.82 -0.14
C ILE A 256 -22.22 -5.54 1.22
N ALA A 257 -22.63 -6.60 1.93
CA ALA A 257 -23.24 -6.43 3.24
C ALA A 257 -22.25 -5.85 4.27
N SER A 258 -20.97 -6.16 4.16
CA SER A 258 -19.92 -5.69 5.08
C SER A 258 -19.56 -4.22 4.87
N VAL A 259 -19.55 -3.73 3.62
CA VAL A 259 -19.22 -2.32 3.32
C VAL A 259 -20.22 -1.33 3.96
N ARG A 260 -21.46 -1.75 4.21
CA ARG A 260 -22.48 -0.93 4.88
C ARG A 260 -22.14 -0.56 6.33
N ALA A 261 -21.09 -1.15 6.89
CA ALA A 261 -20.60 -0.81 8.22
C ALA A 261 -19.80 0.52 8.23
N PHE A 262 -19.38 1.00 7.06
CA PHE A 262 -18.51 2.17 6.92
C PHE A 262 -19.25 3.34 6.30
N ASP A 263 -18.82 4.54 6.66
CA ASP A 263 -19.25 5.80 6.05
C ASP A 263 -18.01 6.43 5.43
N VAL A 264 -17.91 6.39 4.11
CA VAL A 264 -16.70 6.75 3.35
C VAL A 264 -17.13 7.56 2.13
N PRO A 265 -16.40 8.64 1.76
CA PRO A 265 -16.68 9.39 0.55
C PRO A 265 -16.76 8.52 -0.70
N ARG A 266 -17.72 8.84 -1.58
CA ARG A 266 -17.88 8.13 -2.87
C ARG A 266 -16.76 8.44 -3.85
N GLN A 267 -16.44 9.73 -3.98
CA GLN A 267 -15.49 10.26 -4.95
C GLN A 267 -14.07 10.25 -4.38
N GLY A 268 -13.09 10.52 -5.25
CA GLY A 268 -11.67 10.47 -4.91
C GLY A 268 -11.03 9.17 -5.39
N ILE A 269 -9.70 9.20 -5.50
CA ILE A 269 -8.92 8.07 -6.01
C ILE A 269 -9.00 6.83 -5.09
N LEU A 270 -9.21 7.03 -3.78
CA LEU A 270 -9.45 5.97 -2.79
C LEU A 270 -10.94 5.85 -2.40
N GLY A 271 -11.82 6.66 -3.02
CA GLY A 271 -13.25 6.67 -2.74
C GLY A 271 -13.96 5.37 -3.11
N MET A 272 -15.21 5.23 -2.64
CA MET A 272 -15.99 3.99 -2.76
C MET A 272 -16.13 3.47 -4.21
N ASP A 273 -16.19 4.35 -5.21
CA ASP A 273 -16.27 3.97 -6.63
C ASP A 273 -15.03 3.17 -7.07
N ASN A 274 -13.84 3.70 -6.77
CA ASN A 274 -12.56 3.07 -7.10
C ASN A 274 -12.27 1.86 -6.21
N PHE A 275 -12.68 1.93 -4.93
CA PHE A 275 -12.57 0.81 -4.00
C PHE A 275 -13.30 -0.44 -4.52
N TRP A 276 -14.55 -0.30 -4.96
CA TRP A 276 -15.32 -1.44 -5.49
C TRP A 276 -14.72 -1.98 -6.78
N ARG A 277 -14.27 -1.09 -7.66
CA ARG A 277 -13.59 -1.48 -8.90
C ARG A 277 -12.36 -2.31 -8.58
N HIS A 278 -11.47 -1.82 -7.73
CA HIS A 278 -10.26 -2.53 -7.32
C HIS A 278 -10.58 -3.88 -6.66
N SER A 279 -11.48 -3.89 -5.68
CA SER A 279 -11.83 -5.09 -4.92
C SER A 279 -12.42 -6.20 -5.79
N LEU A 280 -13.31 -5.86 -6.74
CA LEU A 280 -13.95 -6.85 -7.62
C LEU A 280 -12.99 -7.44 -8.65
N HIS A 281 -12.14 -6.59 -9.24
CA HIS A 281 -11.10 -7.03 -10.17
C HIS A 281 -10.06 -7.90 -9.46
N CYS A 282 -9.60 -7.50 -8.27
CA CYS A 282 -8.66 -8.27 -7.46
C CYS A 282 -9.27 -9.63 -7.05
N ALA A 283 -10.52 -9.65 -6.59
CA ALA A 283 -11.24 -10.88 -6.26
C ALA A 283 -11.36 -11.84 -7.45
N PHE A 284 -11.66 -11.31 -8.64
CA PHE A 284 -11.75 -12.12 -9.87
C PHE A 284 -10.41 -12.77 -10.21
N LEU A 285 -9.32 -12.00 -10.20
CA LEU A 285 -7.97 -12.52 -10.45
C LEU A 285 -7.56 -13.57 -9.43
N CYS A 286 -7.72 -13.26 -8.14
CA CYS A 286 -7.39 -14.18 -7.05
C CYS A 286 -8.13 -15.51 -7.19
N GLN A 287 -9.39 -15.49 -7.64
CA GLN A 287 -10.13 -16.73 -7.86
C GLN A 287 -9.59 -17.60 -9.00
N ILE A 288 -9.04 -16.98 -10.06
CA ILE A 288 -8.43 -17.70 -11.19
C ILE A 288 -7.04 -18.22 -10.79
N ILE A 289 -6.29 -17.43 -10.01
CA ILE A 289 -4.95 -17.76 -9.54
C ILE A 289 -4.99 -18.87 -8.49
N ALA A 290 -5.93 -18.82 -7.54
CA ALA A 290 -6.02 -19.73 -6.39
C ALA A 290 -5.79 -21.22 -6.72
N PRO A 291 -6.51 -21.85 -7.67
CA PRO A 291 -6.32 -23.27 -7.97
C PRO A 291 -4.95 -23.59 -8.58
N ARG A 292 -4.24 -22.59 -9.11
CA ARG A 292 -2.90 -22.75 -9.72
C ARG A 292 -1.78 -22.74 -8.66
N CYS A 293 -2.03 -22.19 -7.48
CA CYS A 293 -1.09 -22.14 -6.35
C CYS A 293 -1.56 -22.95 -5.13
N GLY A 294 -2.46 -23.93 -5.33
CA GLY A 294 -2.95 -24.82 -4.27
C GLY A 294 -3.90 -24.17 -3.27
N ALA A 295 -4.42 -22.97 -3.55
CA ALA A 295 -5.41 -22.28 -2.73
C ALA A 295 -6.85 -22.60 -3.16
N GLU A 296 -7.78 -22.51 -2.22
CA GLU A 296 -9.21 -22.66 -2.50
C GLU A 296 -9.76 -21.44 -3.25
N LYS A 297 -10.48 -21.69 -4.35
CA LYS A 297 -11.10 -20.63 -5.19
C LYS A 297 -11.96 -19.66 -4.40
N GLY A 298 -12.78 -20.19 -3.49
CA GLY A 298 -13.68 -19.41 -2.65
C GLY A 298 -12.91 -18.44 -1.75
N LEU A 299 -11.98 -18.98 -0.95
CA LEU A 299 -11.13 -18.16 -0.08
C LEU A 299 -10.26 -17.18 -0.85
N GLY A 300 -9.74 -17.56 -2.03
CA GLY A 300 -8.96 -16.65 -2.86
C GLY A 300 -9.78 -15.46 -3.34
N TYR A 301 -11.01 -15.70 -3.81
CA TYR A 301 -11.94 -14.63 -4.15
C TYR A 301 -12.19 -13.70 -2.95
N LEU A 302 -12.42 -14.28 -1.77
CA LEU A 302 -12.69 -13.51 -0.56
C LEU A 302 -11.48 -12.67 -0.11
N CYS A 303 -10.25 -13.18 -0.24
CA CYS A 303 -9.03 -12.44 0.03
C CYS A 303 -8.93 -11.20 -0.87
N GLY A 304 -9.08 -11.37 -2.19
CA GLY A 304 -9.05 -10.24 -3.13
C GLY A 304 -10.20 -9.25 -2.92
N LEU A 305 -11.38 -9.70 -2.51
CA LEU A 305 -12.53 -8.81 -2.26
C LEU A 305 -12.36 -7.96 -1.00
N LEU A 306 -11.73 -8.50 0.05
CA LEU A 306 -11.69 -7.89 1.37
C LEU A 306 -10.33 -7.27 1.74
N HIS A 307 -9.29 -7.41 0.91
CA HIS A 307 -7.93 -7.00 1.26
C HIS A 307 -7.81 -5.53 1.69
N ASN A 308 -8.56 -4.63 1.03
CA ASN A 308 -8.48 -3.18 1.25
C ASN A 308 -9.52 -2.60 2.21
N PHE A 309 -10.21 -3.43 3.01
CA PHE A 309 -11.17 -2.95 4.01
C PHE A 309 -10.52 -2.06 5.09
N GLY A 310 -9.19 -2.14 5.25
CA GLY A 310 -8.44 -1.20 6.07
C GLY A 310 -8.65 0.27 5.66
N LEU A 311 -8.69 0.56 4.36
CA LEU A 311 -8.98 1.91 3.84
C LEU A 311 -10.38 2.38 4.19
N LEU A 312 -11.37 1.47 4.16
CA LEU A 312 -12.73 1.82 4.56
C LEU A 312 -12.82 2.14 6.05
N LEU A 313 -12.08 1.40 6.88
CA LEU A 313 -12.03 1.67 8.31
C LEU A 313 -11.32 3.00 8.61
N VAL A 314 -10.24 3.30 7.88
CA VAL A 314 -9.56 4.60 7.97
C VAL A 314 -10.52 5.73 7.57
N GLY A 315 -11.19 5.63 6.42
CA GLY A 315 -12.16 6.63 5.96
C GLY A 315 -13.33 6.84 6.93
N HIS A 316 -13.76 5.78 7.61
CA HIS A 316 -14.84 5.86 8.58
C HIS A 316 -14.43 6.50 9.92
N LEU A 317 -13.24 6.15 10.44
CA LEU A 317 -12.79 6.61 11.75
C LEU A 317 -12.02 7.94 11.70
N PHE A 318 -11.37 8.22 10.58
CA PHE A 318 -10.42 9.30 10.38
C PHE A 318 -10.69 10.02 9.04
N PRO A 319 -11.87 10.64 8.88
CA PRO A 319 -12.28 11.21 7.59
C PRO A 319 -11.35 12.34 7.12
N ALA A 320 -10.80 13.15 8.03
CA ALA A 320 -9.89 14.24 7.66
C ALA A 320 -8.56 13.70 7.10
N GLU A 321 -7.99 12.69 7.76
CA GLU A 321 -6.78 12.01 7.32
C GLU A 321 -7.03 11.24 6.00
N PHE A 322 -8.20 10.63 5.85
CA PHE A 322 -8.57 9.95 4.60
C PHE A 322 -8.71 10.93 3.43
N ASP A 323 -9.28 12.11 3.65
CA ASP A 323 -9.36 13.16 2.63
C ASP A 323 -7.95 13.65 2.23
N GLU A 324 -7.07 13.90 3.21
CA GLU A 324 -5.66 14.26 2.94
C GLU A 324 -4.93 13.15 2.17
N LEU A 325 -5.14 11.89 2.52
CA LEU A 325 -4.56 10.75 1.82
C LEU A 325 -5.05 10.66 0.37
N ASN A 326 -6.32 10.95 0.10
CA ASN A 326 -6.84 11.05 -1.26
C ASN A 326 -6.15 12.16 -2.06
N GLU A 327 -6.01 13.35 -1.48
CA GLU A 327 -5.34 14.49 -2.13
C GLU A 327 -3.86 14.19 -2.42
N LEU A 328 -3.14 13.61 -1.45
CA LEU A 328 -1.74 13.23 -1.63
C LEU A 328 -1.59 12.14 -2.67
N ARG A 329 -2.49 11.16 -2.71
CA ARG A 329 -2.47 10.09 -3.72
C ARG A 329 -2.65 10.65 -5.11
N GLU A 330 -3.61 11.56 -5.30
CA GLU A 330 -3.87 12.20 -6.59
C GLU A 330 -2.70 13.08 -7.05
N THR A 331 -2.06 13.79 -6.12
CA THR A 331 -0.94 14.70 -6.44
C THR A 331 0.42 14.00 -6.55
N ASN A 332 0.58 12.79 -5.98
CA ASN A 332 1.82 12.01 -5.98
C ASN A 332 1.56 10.55 -6.41
N PRO A 333 1.25 10.31 -7.69
CA PRO A 333 0.91 8.97 -8.20
C PRO A 333 2.07 7.97 -8.12
N GLU A 334 3.32 8.45 -8.16
CA GLU A 334 4.55 7.63 -8.10
C GLU A 334 5.03 7.35 -6.67
N ALA A 335 4.39 7.93 -5.65
CA ALA A 335 4.77 7.66 -4.26
C ALA A 335 4.25 6.28 -3.85
N SER A 336 4.94 5.56 -2.97
CA SER A 336 4.37 4.33 -2.44
C SER A 336 3.17 4.62 -1.55
N MET A 337 2.19 3.73 -1.52
CA MET A 337 1.06 3.91 -0.59
C MET A 337 1.56 3.99 0.85
N HIS A 338 2.51 3.12 1.21
CA HIS A 338 3.17 3.16 2.51
C HIS A 338 3.75 4.53 2.86
N SER A 339 4.47 5.18 1.93
CA SER A 339 5.05 6.51 2.18
C SER A 339 3.99 7.60 2.40
N LEU A 340 2.90 7.57 1.63
CA LEU A 340 1.81 8.53 1.81
C LEU A 340 1.08 8.33 3.13
N GLU A 341 0.85 7.07 3.49
CA GLU A 341 0.29 6.71 4.79
C GLU A 341 1.15 7.26 5.91
N GLN A 342 2.48 7.03 5.90
CA GLN A 342 3.37 7.60 6.91
C GLN A 342 3.30 9.14 6.97
N GLN A 343 3.14 9.81 5.83
CA GLN A 343 3.05 11.27 5.76
C GLN A 343 1.79 11.83 6.42
N VAL A 344 0.63 11.24 6.12
CA VAL A 344 -0.68 11.68 6.67
C VAL A 344 -0.81 11.24 8.13
N PHE A 345 -0.48 9.99 8.37
CA PHE A 345 -0.72 9.32 9.65
C PHE A 345 0.29 9.75 10.72
N GLY A 346 1.36 10.44 10.33
CA GLY A 346 2.36 11.02 11.22
C GLY A 346 2.00 12.36 11.86
N GLN A 347 0.83 12.98 11.60
CA GLN A 347 0.55 14.38 12.02
C GLN A 347 -0.66 14.61 12.95
N GLY A 348 -1.38 13.56 13.40
CA GLY A 348 -2.64 13.69 14.15
C GLY A 348 -2.76 12.92 15.48
N ASN A 349 -3.87 13.10 16.20
CA ASN A 349 -4.16 12.43 17.49
C ASN A 349 -4.32 10.89 17.36
N GLY A 350 -4.50 10.36 16.14
CA GLY A 350 -4.53 8.92 15.83
C GLY A 350 -3.19 8.32 15.42
N GLN A 351 -2.09 9.07 15.56
CA GLN A 351 -0.72 8.78 15.10
C GLN A 351 -0.29 7.32 15.30
N GLU A 352 -0.47 6.81 16.52
CA GLU A 352 0.01 5.50 16.94
C GLU A 352 -0.72 4.32 16.26
N ILE A 353 -1.98 4.52 15.86
CA ILE A 353 -2.79 3.48 15.21
C ILE A 353 -2.62 3.56 13.70
N LEU A 354 -2.57 4.77 13.15
CA LEU A 354 -2.49 4.96 11.72
C LEU A 354 -1.09 4.64 11.17
N SER A 355 -0.03 4.75 11.99
CA SER A 355 1.35 4.45 11.58
C SER A 355 1.61 3.01 11.15
N VAL A 356 0.73 2.05 11.49
CA VAL A 356 0.87 0.66 11.01
C VAL A 356 0.36 0.43 9.57
N GLY A 357 -0.26 1.46 8.97
CA GLY A 357 -0.79 1.42 7.60
C GLY A 357 -2.16 0.74 7.50
N HIS A 358 -2.85 0.97 6.38
CA HIS A 358 -4.21 0.45 6.21
C HIS A 358 -4.24 -1.08 6.17
N GLY A 359 -3.21 -1.75 5.64
CA GLY A 359 -3.15 -3.21 5.57
C GLY A 359 -3.30 -3.83 6.96
N ALA A 360 -2.44 -3.41 7.89
CA ALA A 360 -2.48 -3.86 9.29
C ALA A 360 -3.83 -3.56 9.97
N ILE A 361 -4.37 -2.36 9.75
CA ILE A 361 -5.70 -1.95 10.26
C ILE A 361 -6.80 -2.89 9.72
N GLY A 362 -6.75 -3.24 8.43
CA GLY A 362 -7.66 -4.18 7.79
C GLY A 362 -7.54 -5.60 8.37
N GLY A 363 -6.31 -6.07 8.59
CA GLY A 363 -6.05 -7.36 9.24
C GLY A 363 -6.62 -7.41 10.67
N ILE A 364 -6.44 -6.35 11.45
CA ILE A 364 -7.02 -6.23 12.80
C ILE A 364 -8.55 -6.30 12.73
N LEU A 365 -9.16 -5.51 11.83
CA LEU A 365 -10.62 -5.50 11.66
C LEU A 365 -11.16 -6.90 11.33
N HIS A 366 -10.54 -7.57 10.36
CA HIS A 366 -10.97 -8.90 9.91
C HIS A 366 -10.82 -9.95 11.02
N ARG A 367 -9.78 -9.85 11.84
CA ARG A 367 -9.60 -10.70 13.02
C ARG A 367 -10.73 -10.47 14.03
N LEU A 368 -11.11 -9.22 14.28
CA LEU A 368 -12.21 -8.87 15.19
C LEU A 368 -13.57 -9.35 14.66
N TRP A 369 -13.75 -9.33 13.34
CA TRP A 369 -14.91 -9.92 12.66
C TRP A 369 -14.86 -11.44 12.55
N GLN A 370 -13.80 -12.09 13.04
CA GLN A 370 -13.60 -13.54 13.04
C GLN A 370 -13.64 -14.12 11.62
N LEU A 371 -13.07 -13.41 10.65
CA LEU A 371 -12.87 -13.92 9.30
C LEU A 371 -11.76 -14.98 9.27
N PRO A 372 -11.75 -15.86 8.25
CA PRO A 372 -10.71 -16.88 8.10
C PRO A 372 -9.30 -16.30 8.06
N ASP A 373 -8.33 -16.99 8.67
CA ASP A 373 -6.93 -16.55 8.76
C ASP A 373 -6.29 -16.15 7.41
N PRO A 374 -6.55 -16.84 6.27
CA PRO A 374 -6.07 -16.38 4.97
C PRO A 374 -6.51 -14.96 4.61
N VAL A 375 -7.76 -14.60 4.93
CA VAL A 375 -8.31 -13.26 4.66
C VAL A 375 -7.69 -12.21 5.58
N VAL A 376 -7.51 -12.57 6.85
CA VAL A 376 -6.85 -11.71 7.85
C VAL A 376 -5.41 -11.40 7.42
N LYS A 377 -4.66 -12.44 7.00
CA LYS A 377 -3.28 -12.28 6.54
C LYS A 377 -3.21 -11.51 5.23
N ALA A 378 -4.02 -11.86 4.24
CA ALA A 378 -4.05 -11.14 2.96
C ALA A 378 -4.29 -9.63 3.16
N ALA A 379 -5.31 -9.23 3.93
CA ALA A 379 -5.51 -7.81 4.23
C ALA A 379 -4.32 -7.20 4.99
N GLY A 380 -3.86 -7.91 6.04
CA GLY A 380 -2.81 -7.46 6.96
C GLY A 380 -1.47 -7.10 6.32
N VAL A 381 -1.04 -7.88 5.32
CA VAL A 381 0.34 -7.83 4.80
C VAL A 381 0.44 -7.82 3.27
N HIS A 382 -0.66 -7.64 2.52
CA HIS A 382 -0.58 -7.61 1.05
C HIS A 382 0.34 -6.49 0.51
N GLN A 383 0.62 -5.43 1.28
CA GLN A 383 1.57 -4.39 0.87
C GLN A 383 3.02 -4.68 1.25
N GLN A 384 3.31 -5.78 1.95
CA GLN A 384 4.65 -6.14 2.39
C GLN A 384 5.37 -6.95 1.30
N PRO A 385 6.38 -6.40 0.59
CA PRO A 385 7.10 -7.14 -0.43
C PRO A 385 7.91 -8.28 0.18
N GLY A 386 8.04 -9.40 -0.53
CA GLY A 386 8.82 -10.55 -0.07
C GLY A 386 8.27 -11.22 1.19
N TYR A 387 6.95 -11.14 1.42
CA TYR A 387 6.32 -11.81 2.56
C TYR A 387 6.51 -13.33 2.48
N HIS A 388 7.07 -13.89 3.57
CA HIS A 388 7.16 -15.32 3.79
C HIS A 388 6.55 -15.66 5.15
N GLY A 389 5.57 -16.57 5.18
CA GLY A 389 4.86 -16.90 6.41
C GLY A 389 3.58 -17.70 6.22
N GLU A 390 2.74 -17.70 7.24
CA GLU A 390 1.44 -18.37 7.17
C GLU A 390 0.57 -17.78 6.06
N HIS A 391 -0.07 -18.66 5.29
CA HIS A 391 -0.96 -18.30 4.18
C HIS A 391 -0.28 -17.47 3.08
N GLU A 392 1.04 -17.62 2.90
CA GLU A 392 1.85 -16.94 1.87
C GLU A 392 1.22 -17.01 0.47
N ASN A 393 0.71 -18.17 0.06
CA ASN A 393 0.06 -18.31 -1.24
C ASN A 393 -1.17 -17.39 -1.44
N TYR A 394 -1.90 -17.05 -0.38
CA TYR A 394 -3.00 -16.09 -0.45
C TYR A 394 -2.51 -14.64 -0.50
N VAL A 395 -1.44 -14.32 0.24
CA VAL A 395 -0.84 -12.98 0.23
C VAL A 395 -0.21 -12.67 -1.12
N LEU A 396 0.66 -13.55 -1.62
CA LEU A 396 1.33 -13.40 -2.92
C LEU A 396 0.32 -13.35 -4.08
N MET A 397 -0.79 -14.06 -3.95
CA MET A 397 -1.87 -14.02 -4.94
C MET A 397 -2.57 -12.66 -4.99
N VAL A 398 -2.84 -12.04 -3.84
CA VAL A 398 -3.37 -10.66 -3.79
C VAL A 398 -2.34 -9.67 -4.33
N GLN A 399 -1.06 -9.85 -4.00
CA GLN A 399 0.03 -9.03 -4.54
C GLN A 399 0.13 -9.13 -6.06
N LEU A 400 0.11 -10.36 -6.62
CA LEU A 400 0.13 -10.56 -8.06
C LEU A 400 -1.11 -9.96 -8.72
N ALA A 401 -2.29 -10.14 -8.13
CA ALA A 401 -3.52 -9.52 -8.64
C ALA A 401 -3.41 -7.99 -8.65
N ASN A 402 -2.92 -7.38 -7.56
CA ASN A 402 -2.70 -5.94 -7.50
C ASN A 402 -1.70 -5.49 -8.56
N ALA A 403 -0.53 -6.13 -8.67
CA ALA A 403 0.49 -5.81 -9.67
C ALA A 403 -0.07 -5.74 -11.11
N LEU A 404 -0.88 -6.72 -11.51
CA LEU A 404 -1.52 -6.75 -12.84
C LEU A 404 -2.58 -5.67 -13.04
N LEU A 405 -3.20 -5.22 -11.96
CA LEU A 405 -4.20 -4.14 -11.96
C LEU A 405 -3.56 -2.75 -11.99
N LYS A 406 -2.37 -2.59 -11.41
CA LYS A 406 -1.59 -1.34 -11.47
C LYS A 406 -1.35 -0.89 -12.90
N GLU A 407 -1.00 -1.81 -13.80
CA GLU A 407 -0.81 -1.56 -15.25
C GLU A 407 -2.06 -0.98 -15.95
N ARG A 408 -3.24 -1.16 -15.34
CA ARG A 408 -4.54 -0.71 -15.86
C ARG A 408 -5.08 0.52 -15.14
N GLY A 409 -4.30 1.12 -14.24
CA GLY A 409 -4.76 2.22 -13.40
C GLY A 409 -5.90 1.80 -12.47
N ILE A 410 -5.88 0.56 -11.99
CA ILE A 410 -6.83 0.04 -10.98
C ILE A 410 -6.04 -0.28 -9.71
N GLY A 411 -6.34 0.42 -8.62
CA GLY A 411 -5.65 0.20 -7.35
C GLY A 411 -5.56 1.46 -6.49
N ASP A 412 -4.90 1.30 -5.36
CA ASP A 412 -4.50 2.34 -4.40
C ASP A 412 -3.01 2.73 -4.53
N GLU A 413 -2.25 2.00 -5.34
CA GLU A 413 -0.85 2.23 -5.67
C GLU A 413 -0.57 1.84 -7.12
N PHE A 414 0.32 2.58 -7.81
CA PHE A 414 0.65 2.33 -9.22
C PHE A 414 2.13 2.05 -9.47
N ASN A 415 2.93 1.97 -8.41
CA ASN A 415 4.34 1.62 -8.52
C ASN A 415 4.50 0.17 -9.00
N PRO A 416 5.43 -0.10 -9.94
CA PRO A 416 5.61 -1.44 -10.48
C PRO A 416 6.07 -2.42 -9.40
N ASP A 417 5.48 -3.61 -9.41
CA ASP A 417 5.89 -4.74 -8.57
C ASP A 417 6.79 -5.71 -9.35
N ASP A 418 7.55 -6.54 -8.64
CA ASP A 418 8.33 -7.63 -9.22
C ASP A 418 7.42 -8.83 -9.55
N VAL A 419 6.69 -8.72 -10.66
CA VAL A 419 5.80 -9.79 -11.16
C VAL A 419 6.54 -11.12 -11.34
N PRO A 420 7.75 -11.19 -11.92
CA PRO A 420 8.54 -12.43 -11.97
C PRO A 420 8.74 -13.09 -10.60
N ALA A 421 9.13 -12.34 -9.57
CA ALA A 421 9.31 -12.88 -8.21
C ALA A 421 7.99 -13.39 -7.61
N LEU A 422 6.88 -12.68 -7.83
CA LEU A 422 5.55 -13.10 -7.38
C LEU A 422 5.09 -14.40 -8.05
N LEU A 423 5.35 -14.56 -9.35
CA LEU A 423 5.06 -15.80 -10.08
C LEU A 423 5.90 -16.95 -9.54
N GLU A 424 7.20 -16.74 -9.30
CA GLU A 424 8.08 -17.75 -8.72
C GLU A 424 7.60 -18.19 -7.34
N GLY A 425 7.28 -17.25 -6.46
CA GLY A 425 6.75 -17.54 -5.12
C GLY A 425 5.41 -18.29 -5.13
N LEU A 426 4.60 -18.11 -6.17
CA LEU A 426 3.35 -18.85 -6.37
C LEU A 426 3.53 -20.17 -7.15
N GLY A 427 4.74 -20.48 -7.63
CA GLY A 427 5.01 -21.65 -8.49
C GLY A 427 4.34 -21.57 -9.86
N LEU A 428 4.13 -20.37 -10.39
CA LEU A 428 3.46 -20.10 -11.66
C LEU A 428 4.46 -19.84 -12.79
N LEU A 429 4.07 -20.23 -13.99
CA LEU A 429 4.87 -19.96 -15.19
C LEU A 429 4.60 -18.55 -15.73
N PRO A 430 5.58 -17.90 -16.39
CA PRO A 430 5.40 -16.54 -16.96
C PRO A 430 4.22 -16.37 -17.92
N ASN A 431 3.87 -17.41 -18.69
CA ASN A 431 2.73 -17.36 -19.62
C ASN A 431 1.37 -17.18 -18.91
N VAL A 432 1.30 -17.46 -17.61
CA VAL A 432 0.09 -17.24 -16.81
C VAL A 432 -0.33 -15.77 -16.83
N VAL A 433 0.63 -14.83 -16.91
CA VAL A 433 0.30 -13.39 -16.97
C VAL A 433 -0.50 -13.05 -18.21
N GLU A 434 -0.11 -13.57 -19.38
CA GLU A 434 -0.85 -13.35 -20.63
C GLU A 434 -2.27 -13.93 -20.56
N GLU A 435 -2.43 -15.12 -19.97
CA GLU A 435 -3.74 -15.73 -19.76
C GLU A 435 -4.64 -14.90 -18.82
N LEU A 436 -4.08 -14.42 -17.70
CA LEU A 436 -4.80 -13.59 -16.73
C LEU A 436 -5.21 -12.25 -17.34
N ASN A 437 -4.32 -11.62 -18.12
CA ASN A 437 -4.59 -10.39 -18.85
C ASN A 437 -5.70 -10.58 -19.88
N ALA A 438 -5.68 -11.67 -20.64
CA ALA A 438 -6.74 -11.97 -21.61
C ALA A 438 -8.12 -12.19 -20.93
N GLU A 439 -8.14 -12.87 -19.79
CA GLU A 439 -9.37 -13.03 -19.01
C GLU A 439 -9.84 -11.69 -18.43
N LEU A 440 -8.96 -10.88 -17.86
CA LEU A 440 -9.29 -9.52 -17.39
C LEU A 440 -9.93 -8.68 -18.48
N ASP A 441 -9.30 -8.60 -19.66
CA ASP A 441 -9.77 -7.78 -20.76
C ASP A 441 -11.16 -8.22 -21.24
N ARG A 442 -11.44 -9.53 -21.17
CA ARG A 442 -12.76 -10.10 -21.49
C ARG A 442 -13.84 -9.68 -20.49
N VAL A 443 -13.50 -9.53 -19.20
CA VAL A 443 -14.49 -9.36 -18.13
C VAL A 443 -14.56 -7.95 -17.55
N ALA A 444 -13.56 -7.11 -17.81
CA ALA A 444 -13.42 -5.78 -17.23
C ALA A 444 -14.68 -4.90 -17.38
N PRO A 445 -15.35 -4.84 -18.55
CA PRO A 445 -16.57 -4.03 -18.69
C PRO A 445 -17.70 -4.46 -17.75
N ASP A 446 -17.86 -5.77 -17.52
CA ASP A 446 -18.88 -6.30 -16.62
C ASP A 446 -18.53 -6.05 -15.15
N LEU A 447 -17.25 -6.15 -14.79
CA LEU A 447 -16.77 -5.85 -13.43
C LEU A 447 -16.90 -4.36 -13.11
N ASP A 448 -16.55 -3.48 -14.05
CA ASP A 448 -16.70 -2.02 -13.89
C ASP A 448 -18.18 -1.61 -13.79
N ALA A 449 -19.05 -2.23 -14.59
CA ALA A 449 -20.50 -2.03 -14.50
C ALA A 449 -21.07 -2.52 -13.16
N LEU A 450 -20.58 -3.66 -12.66
CA LEU A 450 -20.95 -4.14 -11.33
C LEU A 450 -20.51 -3.16 -10.25
N ALA A 451 -19.23 -2.78 -10.23
CA ALA A 451 -18.65 -1.85 -9.27
C ALA A 451 -19.44 -0.54 -9.18
N SER A 452 -19.74 0.06 -10.34
CA SER A 452 -20.56 1.28 -10.43
C SER A 452 -21.96 1.11 -9.82
N SER A 453 -22.53 -0.09 -9.89
CA SER A 453 -23.85 -0.39 -9.33
C SER A 453 -23.84 -0.74 -7.83
N LEU A 454 -22.66 -1.05 -7.28
CA LEU A 454 -22.44 -1.28 -5.85
C LEU A 454 -22.12 0.03 -5.14
N SER A 455 -21.50 0.97 -5.85
CA SER A 455 -21.24 2.28 -5.31
C SER A 455 -22.48 3.19 -5.35
N SER A 456 -23.43 2.98 -6.28
CA SER A 456 -24.72 3.68 -6.44
C SER A 456 -25.78 3.32 -5.39
#